data_AF-A0A7W7GUJ3-F1
#
_entry.id   AF-A0A7W7GUJ3-F1
#
_cell.length_a   1.000
_cell.length_b   1.000
_cell.length_c   1.000
_cell.angle_alpha   90.00
_cell.angle_beta   90.00
_cell.angle_gamma   90.00
#
_symmetry.space_group_name_H-M   'P 1'
#
loop_
_entity.id
_entity.type
_entity.pdbx_description
1 polymer ?
#
loop_
_entity_poly.entity_id
_entity_poly.type
_entity_poly.pdbx_seq_one_letter_code
_entity_poly.pdbx_strand_id
1 'polypeptide(L)'
;MAKRAPDSISIQLPNGRSLDAKNETPGPVEEGELELVEALQPRRFDACPICGSPEATEEEHVPPESIGGKGMTWTCKPCNNSFGSRVEADLLDWYEGALTTWFASETVRGKRRTGRMLVRWTENGEYVLLPVGKSDEIYAEILAAGNVEMEFDTPEHKRWSIALLKCVYLALCIKFGVIQGPWADQVRADLLAARDARRRVDVPPSEIAQRLYVLRAFGPEPITSSPVVTSIIHGPDGPIEGVLLAGRLFVSWSPVDDDQAATPDEIGRRVMAMRVGEPMSSVVTAVTPEPRRSVG
;
A
#
# COMPACT_ATOMS: atom_id res chain seq x y z
N MET A 1 14.81 -10.98 -7.33
CA MET A 1 13.83 -10.44 -6.38
C MET A 1 14.33 -9.08 -5.90
N ALA A 2 13.51 -8.04 -5.98
CA ALA A 2 13.85 -6.75 -5.40
C ALA A 2 13.75 -6.88 -3.87
N LYS A 3 14.82 -6.50 -3.16
CA LYS A 3 14.86 -6.50 -1.69
C LYS A 3 13.84 -5.46 -1.20
N ARG A 4 12.98 -5.82 -0.23
CA ARG A 4 12.04 -4.87 0.40
C ARG A 4 12.80 -3.62 0.84
N ALA A 5 12.25 -2.44 0.55
CA ALA A 5 12.89 -1.20 0.93
C ALA A 5 12.88 -1.06 2.47
N PRO A 6 13.89 -0.41 3.07
CA PRO A 6 13.93 -0.28 4.52
C PRO A 6 12.76 0.58 5.01
N ASP A 7 12.18 0.16 6.15
CA ASP A 7 11.09 0.90 6.81
C ASP A 7 11.61 2.18 7.50
N SER A 8 12.92 2.31 7.74
CA SER A 8 13.56 3.52 8.24
C SER A 8 14.88 3.81 7.52
N ILE A 9 15.26 5.08 7.46
CA ILE A 9 16.54 5.53 6.93
C ILE A 9 17.11 6.64 7.81
N SER A 10 18.44 6.62 7.98
CA SER A 10 19.20 7.70 8.61
C SER A 10 20.14 8.32 7.58
N ILE A 11 20.02 9.63 7.36
CA ILE A 11 20.82 10.38 6.38
C ILE A 11 21.63 11.45 7.10
N GLN A 12 22.96 11.44 6.95
CA GLN A 12 23.83 12.50 7.45
C GLN A 12 23.90 13.64 6.44
N LEU A 13 23.56 14.85 6.87
CA LEU A 13 23.62 16.08 6.06
C LEU A 13 25.00 16.76 6.18
N PRO A 14 25.46 17.56 5.18
CA PRO A 14 26.75 18.24 5.19
C PRO A 14 26.91 19.25 6.34
N ASN A 15 25.78 19.78 6.84
CA ASN A 15 25.76 20.66 8.00
C ASN A 15 25.90 19.92 9.34
N GLY A 16 26.17 18.61 9.33
CA GLY A 16 26.31 17.76 10.51
C GLY A 16 25.00 17.31 11.15
N ARG A 17 23.85 17.66 10.57
CA ARG A 17 22.52 17.20 11.04
C ARG A 17 22.24 15.78 10.54
N SER A 18 21.63 14.94 11.36
CA SER A 18 21.07 13.65 10.94
C SER A 18 19.57 13.79 10.65
N LEU A 19 19.09 13.18 9.57
CA LEU A 19 17.67 12.98 9.29
C LEU A 19 17.32 11.51 9.49
N ASP A 20 16.56 11.22 10.54
CA ASP A 20 15.97 9.91 10.78
C ASP A 20 14.53 9.94 10.29
N ALA A 21 14.25 9.16 9.24
CA ALA A 21 12.96 9.14 8.57
C ALA A 21 12.40 7.71 8.49
N LYS A 22 11.09 7.55 8.72
CA LYS A 22 10.38 6.27 8.82
C LYS A 22 9.25 6.18 7.79
N ASN A 23 8.86 4.96 7.44
CA ASN A 23 7.69 4.66 6.62
C ASN A 23 6.42 4.73 7.48
N GLU A 24 6.26 5.83 8.21
CA GLU A 24 5.17 6.10 9.14
C GLU A 24 4.68 7.51 8.80
N THR A 25 3.43 7.63 8.38
CA THR A 25 2.86 8.92 8.01
C THR A 25 2.57 9.70 9.30
N PRO A 26 3.04 10.95 9.43
CA PRO A 26 2.69 11.81 10.55
C PRO A 26 1.18 12.05 10.55
N GLY A 27 0.54 11.84 11.69
CA GLY A 27 -0.91 11.97 11.80
C GLY A 27 -1.42 11.46 13.14
N PRO A 28 -2.74 11.53 13.37
CA PRO A 28 -3.35 10.89 14.52
C PRO A 28 -3.05 9.39 14.46
N VAL A 29 -2.46 8.87 15.54
CA VAL A 29 -2.29 7.44 15.73
C VAL A 29 -3.55 6.92 16.39
N GLU A 30 -4.17 5.93 15.78
CA GLU A 30 -5.24 5.20 16.44
C GLU A 30 -4.64 4.20 17.41
N GLU A 31 -4.98 4.36 18.68
CA GLU A 31 -4.61 3.42 19.74
C GLU A 31 -5.77 2.47 19.99
N GLY A 32 -5.52 1.17 19.85
CA GLY A 32 -6.49 0.11 20.11
C GLY A 32 -5.80 -1.15 20.59
N GLU A 33 -6.50 -1.93 21.42
CA GLU A 33 -6.00 -3.23 21.86
C GLU A 33 -6.26 -4.27 20.77
N LEU A 34 -5.18 -4.85 20.22
CA LEU A 34 -5.25 -5.91 19.23
C LEU A 34 -5.16 -7.27 19.91
N GLU A 35 -6.23 -8.04 19.83
CA GLU A 35 -6.28 -9.44 20.24
C GLU A 35 -5.94 -10.36 19.06
N LEU A 36 -4.95 -11.24 19.22
CA LEU A 36 -4.63 -12.29 18.27
C LEU A 36 -5.41 -13.56 18.62
N VAL A 37 -6.33 -13.97 17.74
CA VAL A 37 -7.25 -15.10 18.01
C VAL A 37 -6.68 -16.42 17.49
N GLU A 38 -6.33 -16.49 16.20
CA GLU A 38 -5.92 -17.76 15.57
C GLU A 38 -4.95 -17.54 14.42
N ALA A 39 -3.78 -18.17 14.47
CA ALA A 39 -2.86 -18.24 13.34
C ALA A 39 -3.34 -19.28 12.32
N LEU A 40 -3.75 -18.82 11.13
CA LEU A 40 -4.30 -19.69 10.12
C LEU A 40 -3.23 -20.60 9.50
N GLN A 41 -3.63 -21.82 9.17
CA GLN A 41 -2.79 -22.79 8.46
C GLN A 41 -3.17 -22.83 6.97
N PRO A 42 -2.21 -23.11 6.06
CA PRO A 42 -2.52 -23.22 4.64
C PRO A 42 -3.62 -24.24 4.35
N ARG A 43 -4.53 -23.90 3.42
CA ARG A 43 -5.66 -24.77 3.05
C ARG A 43 -5.81 -24.90 1.55
N ARG A 44 -5.96 -26.15 1.08
CA ARG A 44 -6.33 -26.49 -0.30
C ARG A 44 -7.84 -26.60 -0.45
N PHE A 45 -8.31 -26.27 -1.64
CA PHE A 45 -9.71 -26.41 -2.06
C PHE A 45 -9.77 -27.20 -3.35
N ASP A 46 -10.87 -27.93 -3.57
CA ASP A 46 -11.10 -28.71 -4.80
C ASP A 46 -11.41 -27.82 -6.01
N ALA A 47 -11.79 -26.56 -5.76
CA ALA A 47 -12.04 -25.55 -6.78
C ALA A 47 -11.55 -24.18 -6.29
N CYS A 48 -11.31 -23.27 -7.23
CA CYS A 48 -10.80 -21.95 -6.95
C CYS A 48 -11.81 -21.20 -6.08
N PRO A 49 -11.44 -20.74 -4.87
CA PRO A 49 -12.38 -20.10 -3.96
C PRO A 49 -12.96 -18.78 -4.53
N ILE A 50 -12.29 -18.16 -5.52
CA ILE A 50 -12.72 -16.89 -6.12
C ILE A 50 -13.72 -17.11 -7.27
N CYS A 51 -13.44 -18.05 -8.18
CA CYS A 51 -14.22 -18.19 -9.42
C CYS A 51 -14.90 -19.54 -9.61
N GLY A 52 -14.70 -20.49 -8.71
CA GLY A 52 -15.26 -21.84 -8.79
C GLY A 52 -14.62 -22.75 -9.84
N SER A 53 -13.58 -22.32 -10.55
CA SER A 53 -12.86 -23.19 -11.50
C SER A 53 -12.28 -24.41 -10.78
N PRO A 54 -12.45 -25.64 -11.32
CA PRO A 54 -11.86 -26.84 -10.72
C PRO A 54 -10.32 -26.86 -10.80
N GLU A 55 -9.71 -25.96 -11.58
CA GLU A 55 -8.26 -25.89 -11.80
C GLU A 55 -7.54 -25.04 -10.74
N ALA A 56 -7.78 -25.30 -9.45
CA ALA A 56 -7.11 -24.58 -8.35
C ALA A 56 -5.69 -25.11 -8.09
N THR A 57 -4.79 -24.91 -9.04
CA THR A 57 -3.45 -25.52 -9.04
C THR A 57 -2.31 -24.55 -8.70
N GLU A 58 -2.55 -23.24 -8.75
CA GLU A 58 -1.53 -22.23 -8.49
C GLU A 58 -1.48 -21.87 -7.01
N GLU A 59 -0.29 -21.89 -6.42
CA GLU A 59 -0.09 -21.44 -5.04
C GLU A 59 -0.35 -19.92 -4.93
N GLU A 60 -1.22 -19.56 -4.00
CA GLU A 60 -1.67 -18.20 -3.77
C GLU A 60 -1.09 -17.68 -2.47
N HIS A 61 -0.37 -16.56 -2.57
CA HIS A 61 0.17 -15.87 -1.42
C HIS A 61 -0.91 -15.05 -0.73
N VAL A 62 -1.13 -15.27 0.57
CA VAL A 62 -2.03 -14.44 1.40
C VAL A 62 -1.28 -13.92 2.62
N PRO A 63 -1.05 -12.60 2.75
CA PRO A 63 -1.16 -11.58 1.69
C PRO A 63 -0.17 -11.82 0.52
N PRO A 64 -0.07 -10.95 -0.51
CA PRO A 64 0.97 -11.07 -1.53
C PRO A 64 2.38 -11.15 -0.94
N GLU A 65 3.26 -11.94 -1.58
CA GLU A 65 4.65 -12.13 -1.14
C GLU A 65 5.40 -10.79 -1.01
N SER A 66 5.10 -9.83 -1.88
CA SER A 66 5.69 -8.49 -1.90
C SER A 66 5.48 -7.68 -0.62
N ILE A 67 4.46 -8.00 0.17
CA ILE A 67 4.22 -7.40 1.50
C ILE A 67 4.44 -8.38 2.66
N GLY A 68 5.15 -9.48 2.40
CA GLY A 68 5.58 -10.45 3.41
C GLY A 68 4.65 -11.64 3.61
N GLY A 69 3.70 -11.87 2.70
CA GLY A 69 2.86 -13.05 2.78
C GLY A 69 3.53 -14.33 2.26
N LYS A 70 2.83 -15.45 2.43
CA LYS A 70 3.30 -16.81 2.14
C LYS A 70 2.20 -17.57 1.39
N GLY A 71 2.56 -18.69 0.76
CA GLY A 71 1.59 -19.58 0.13
C GLY A 71 0.63 -20.14 1.18
N MET A 72 -0.61 -19.68 1.14
CA MET A 72 -1.64 -20.03 2.13
C MET A 72 -2.80 -20.79 1.52
N THR A 73 -2.98 -20.73 0.21
CA THR A 73 -4.03 -21.47 -0.49
C THR A 73 -3.70 -21.68 -1.96
N TRP A 74 -4.63 -22.24 -2.73
CA TRP A 74 -4.50 -22.45 -4.16
C TRP A 74 -5.67 -21.84 -4.92
N THR A 75 -5.36 -21.17 -6.02
CA THR A 75 -6.34 -20.57 -6.93
C THR A 75 -6.08 -21.02 -8.36
N CYS A 76 -6.99 -20.69 -9.28
CA CYS A 76 -6.73 -20.96 -10.69
C CYS A 76 -5.78 -19.92 -11.28
N LYS A 77 -5.06 -20.33 -12.33
CA LYS A 77 -4.06 -19.49 -13.00
C LYS A 77 -4.58 -18.12 -13.45
N PRO A 78 -5.80 -17.97 -14.00
CA PRO A 78 -6.36 -16.65 -14.28
C PRO A 78 -6.49 -15.78 -13.05
N CYS A 79 -6.99 -16.30 -11.92
CA CYS A 79 -7.13 -15.53 -10.68
C CYS A 79 -5.77 -15.16 -10.10
N ASN A 80 -4.87 -16.13 -9.92
CA ASN A 80 -3.54 -15.92 -9.34
C ASN A 80 -2.74 -14.81 -10.03
N ASN A 81 -2.65 -14.86 -11.36
CA ASN A 81 -1.81 -13.92 -12.11
C ASN A 81 -2.46 -12.55 -12.36
N SER A 82 -3.79 -12.51 -12.39
CA SER A 82 -4.52 -11.31 -12.82
C SER A 82 -4.52 -10.20 -11.80
N PHE A 83 -4.54 -10.52 -10.50
CA PHE A 83 -4.61 -9.52 -9.44
C PHE A 83 -3.29 -8.77 -9.24
N GLY A 84 -2.16 -9.44 -9.44
CA GLY A 84 -0.81 -8.88 -9.27
C GLY A 84 -0.63 -7.53 -9.97
N SER A 85 -0.91 -7.49 -11.27
CA SER A 85 -0.75 -6.27 -12.09
C SER A 85 -1.94 -5.29 -12.01
N ARG A 86 -3.11 -5.76 -11.58
CA ARG A 86 -4.34 -4.96 -11.61
C ARG A 86 -4.63 -4.22 -10.30
N VAL A 87 -4.32 -4.83 -9.16
CA VAL A 87 -4.68 -4.30 -7.84
C VAL A 87 -3.56 -4.41 -6.81
N GLU A 88 -2.78 -5.49 -6.80
CA GLU A 88 -1.77 -5.71 -5.75
C GLU A 88 -0.57 -4.76 -5.88
N ALA A 89 -0.29 -4.24 -7.07
CA ALA A 89 0.70 -3.18 -7.26
C ALA A 89 0.33 -1.89 -6.50
N ASP A 90 -0.94 -1.47 -6.50
CA ASP A 90 -1.36 -0.32 -5.67
C ASP A 90 -1.26 -0.64 -4.18
N LEU A 91 -1.56 -1.89 -3.78
CA LEU A 91 -1.43 -2.29 -2.38
C LEU A 91 0.03 -2.21 -1.92
N LEU A 92 0.97 -2.71 -2.72
CA LEU A 92 2.39 -2.59 -2.41
C LEU A 92 2.83 -1.13 -2.38
N ASP A 93 2.39 -0.31 -3.33
CA ASP A 93 2.75 1.12 -3.35
C ASP A 93 2.17 1.85 -2.14
N TRP A 94 0.93 1.58 -1.74
CA TRP A 94 0.33 2.13 -0.51
C TRP A 94 1.09 1.65 0.73
N TYR A 95 1.38 0.36 0.81
CA TYR A 95 2.08 -0.24 1.93
C TYR A 95 3.53 0.26 2.07
N GLU A 96 4.23 0.59 0.99
CA GLU A 96 5.61 1.10 1.08
C GLU A 96 5.70 2.64 1.10
N GLY A 97 4.56 3.35 1.03
CA GLY A 97 4.53 4.81 0.91
C GLY A 97 5.13 5.28 -0.43
N ALA A 98 4.89 4.52 -1.50
CA ALA A 98 5.45 4.76 -2.81
C ALA A 98 4.58 5.68 -3.67
N LEU A 99 5.23 6.56 -4.41
CA LEU A 99 4.62 7.49 -5.35
C LEU A 99 5.19 7.27 -6.76
N THR A 100 4.36 7.51 -7.77
CA THR A 100 4.85 7.77 -9.13
C THR A 100 5.02 9.27 -9.27
N THR A 101 6.21 9.75 -9.60
CA THR A 101 6.48 11.20 -9.56
C THR A 101 7.07 11.72 -10.87
N TRP A 102 6.86 13.00 -11.12
CA TRP A 102 7.39 13.76 -12.24
C TRP A 102 8.06 15.01 -11.71
N PHE A 103 9.23 15.33 -12.24
CA PHE A 103 9.95 16.55 -11.88
C PHE A 103 10.09 17.48 -13.07
N ALA A 104 10.07 18.79 -12.81
CA ALA A 104 10.42 19.83 -13.76
C ALA A 104 11.22 20.93 -13.06
N SER A 105 12.15 21.53 -13.79
CA SER A 105 12.90 22.72 -13.38
C SER A 105 12.99 23.69 -14.56
N GLU A 106 13.44 24.91 -14.30
CA GLU A 106 13.74 25.88 -15.37
C GLU A 106 14.93 25.44 -16.24
N THR A 107 15.82 24.59 -15.70
CA THR A 107 17.03 24.11 -16.38
C THR A 107 16.75 22.98 -17.37
N VAL A 108 15.69 22.18 -17.14
CA VAL A 108 15.36 21.02 -17.98
C VAL A 108 14.01 21.20 -18.67
N ARG A 109 14.01 21.17 -20.00
CA ARG A 109 12.76 21.34 -20.78
C ARG A 109 11.79 20.17 -20.55
N GLY A 110 10.63 20.50 -19.98
CA GLY A 110 9.48 19.61 -19.81
C GLY A 110 9.59 18.68 -18.60
N LYS A 111 8.49 17.98 -18.29
CA LYS A 111 8.42 17.06 -17.15
C LYS A 111 9.22 15.78 -17.42
N ARG A 112 9.91 15.26 -16.40
CA ARG A 112 10.58 13.95 -16.43
C ARG A 112 9.95 13.03 -15.41
N ARG A 113 9.43 11.91 -15.89
CA ARG A 113 8.83 10.87 -15.04
C ARG A 113 9.95 10.07 -14.39
N THR A 114 10.04 10.12 -13.07
CA THR A 114 10.91 9.21 -12.33
C THR A 114 10.26 7.86 -12.12
N GLY A 115 11.09 6.90 -11.74
CA GLY A 115 10.64 5.62 -11.24
C GLY A 115 9.86 5.76 -9.94
N ARG A 116 9.72 4.63 -9.26
CA ARG A 116 9.04 4.55 -7.97
C ARG A 116 9.84 5.28 -6.90
N MET A 117 9.22 6.26 -6.23
CA MET A 117 9.82 7.02 -5.14
C MET A 117 9.15 6.64 -3.82
N LEU A 118 9.91 6.35 -2.78
CA LEU A 118 9.36 6.08 -1.45
C LEU A 118 9.40 7.34 -0.60
N VAL A 119 8.31 7.62 0.10
CA VAL A 119 8.22 8.71 1.07
C VAL A 119 8.57 8.15 2.45
N ARG A 120 9.46 8.83 3.16
CA ARG A 120 9.76 8.58 4.57
C ARG A 120 9.62 9.90 5.32
N TRP A 121 9.07 9.86 6.53
CA TRP A 121 8.80 11.03 7.32
C TRP A 121 9.67 11.08 8.56
N THR A 122 10.13 12.27 8.92
CA THR A 122 10.79 12.53 10.19
C THR A 122 9.75 12.81 11.27
N GLU A 123 10.15 12.74 12.54
CA GLU A 123 9.28 13.06 13.68
C GLU A 123 8.79 14.51 13.67
N ASN A 124 9.47 15.41 12.97
CA ASN A 124 9.10 16.81 12.82
C ASN A 124 8.19 17.08 11.60
N GLY A 125 7.77 16.03 10.87
CA GLY A 125 6.94 16.16 9.67
C GLY A 125 7.70 16.59 8.40
N GLU A 126 9.04 16.62 8.43
CA GLU A 126 9.83 16.68 7.19
C GLU A 126 9.74 15.32 6.48
N TYR A 127 9.95 15.29 5.15
CA TYR A 127 9.99 14.02 4.41
C TYR A 127 11.24 13.88 3.54
N VAL A 128 11.58 12.63 3.29
CA VAL A 128 12.67 12.18 2.43
C VAL A 128 12.07 11.36 1.29
N LEU A 129 12.48 11.68 0.07
CA LEU A 129 12.12 10.91 -1.12
C LEU A 129 13.28 9.98 -1.50
N LEU A 130 13.02 8.67 -1.51
CA LEU A 130 14.01 7.65 -1.83
C LEU A 130 13.71 7.03 -3.20
N PRO A 131 14.56 7.22 -4.22
CA PRO A 131 14.38 6.54 -5.49
C PRO A 131 14.60 5.04 -5.36
N VAL A 132 13.70 4.24 -5.92
CA VAL A 132 13.83 2.78 -6.01
C VAL A 132 14.33 2.39 -7.39
N GLY A 133 15.50 1.76 -7.44
CA GLY A 133 16.13 1.31 -8.68
C GLY A 133 17.13 2.32 -9.24
N LYS A 134 17.32 2.31 -10.56
CA LYS A 134 18.26 3.23 -11.23
C LYS A 134 17.66 4.64 -11.29
N SER A 135 18.40 5.61 -10.78
CA SER A 135 18.13 7.04 -10.98
C SER A 135 18.80 7.51 -12.26
N ASP A 136 18.08 8.26 -13.09
CA ASP A 136 18.63 8.93 -14.27
C ASP A 136 19.46 10.15 -13.82
N GLU A 137 20.62 10.38 -14.45
CA GLU A 137 21.51 11.52 -14.14
C GLU A 137 20.80 12.86 -14.33
N ILE A 138 19.77 12.92 -15.19
CA ILE A 138 18.94 14.11 -15.40
C ILE A 138 18.25 14.58 -14.11
N TYR A 139 17.99 13.69 -13.14
CA TYR A 139 17.40 14.11 -11.86
C TYR A 139 18.37 14.92 -11.01
N ALA A 140 19.67 14.64 -11.07
CA ALA A 140 20.67 15.46 -10.38
C ALA A 140 20.68 16.88 -10.94
N GLU A 141 20.55 17.05 -12.26
CA GLU A 141 20.46 18.35 -12.92
C GLU A 141 19.16 19.11 -12.55
N ILE A 142 18.02 18.40 -12.54
CA ILE A 142 16.73 18.99 -12.14
C ILE A 142 16.79 19.46 -10.69
N LEU A 143 17.28 18.63 -9.78
CA LEU A 143 17.38 18.94 -8.35
C LEU A 143 18.40 20.06 -8.09
N ALA A 144 19.51 20.11 -8.83
CA ALA A 144 20.51 21.18 -8.72
C ALA A 144 20.00 22.57 -9.13
N ALA A 145 18.86 22.66 -9.81
CA ALA A 145 18.24 23.93 -10.16
C ALA A 145 17.70 24.72 -8.94
N GLY A 146 17.57 24.07 -7.78
CA GLY A 146 17.09 24.67 -6.53
C GLY A 146 15.57 24.86 -6.47
N ASN A 147 14.95 25.33 -7.55
CA ASN A 147 13.48 25.41 -7.66
C ASN A 147 12.98 24.28 -8.56
N VAL A 148 12.19 23.37 -7.99
CA VAL A 148 11.67 22.18 -8.69
C VAL A 148 10.16 22.08 -8.50
N GLU A 149 9.43 21.88 -9.60
CA GLU A 149 8.05 21.42 -9.53
C GLU A 149 8.05 19.89 -9.47
N MET A 150 7.44 19.34 -8.42
CA MET A 150 7.17 17.92 -8.31
C MET A 150 5.68 17.69 -8.50
N GLU A 151 5.35 16.74 -9.34
CA GLU A 151 4.01 16.22 -9.47
C GLU A 151 4.02 14.73 -9.13
N PHE A 152 2.95 14.22 -8.52
CA PHE A 152 2.90 12.81 -8.16
C PHE A 152 1.49 12.24 -8.14
N ASP A 153 1.41 10.94 -8.42
CA ASP A 153 0.24 10.12 -8.23
C ASP A 153 0.40 9.27 -6.97
N THR A 154 -0.63 9.28 -6.13
CA THR A 154 -0.77 8.35 -5.01
C THR A 154 -1.33 7.00 -5.49
N PRO A 155 -1.10 5.91 -4.75
CA PRO A 155 -1.77 4.64 -4.98
C PRO A 155 -3.29 4.83 -4.93
N GLU A 156 -4.01 4.19 -5.84
CA GLU A 156 -5.45 4.40 -5.95
C GLU A 156 -6.21 3.58 -4.92
N HIS A 157 -7.01 4.25 -4.08
CA HIS A 157 -7.81 3.62 -3.02
C HIS A 157 -8.62 2.43 -3.52
N LYS A 158 -9.44 2.63 -4.55
CA LYS A 158 -10.32 1.56 -5.05
C LYS A 158 -9.57 0.29 -5.46
N ARG A 159 -8.28 0.39 -5.82
CA ARG A 159 -7.50 -0.76 -6.29
C ARG A 159 -6.79 -1.45 -5.14
N TRP A 160 -6.12 -0.72 -4.25
CA TRP A 160 -5.50 -1.37 -3.10
C TRP A 160 -6.53 -1.95 -2.14
N SER A 161 -7.71 -1.34 -2.00
CA SER A 161 -8.77 -1.89 -1.16
C SER A 161 -9.35 -3.19 -1.71
N ILE A 162 -9.48 -3.34 -3.04
CA ILE A 162 -9.86 -4.63 -3.66
C ILE A 162 -8.78 -5.70 -3.42
N ALA A 163 -7.50 -5.34 -3.44
CA ALA A 163 -6.44 -6.29 -3.09
C ALA A 163 -6.55 -6.76 -1.63
N LEU A 164 -6.90 -5.86 -0.70
CA LEU A 164 -7.19 -6.23 0.69
C LEU A 164 -8.44 -7.11 0.81
N LEU A 165 -9.51 -6.77 0.10
CA LEU A 165 -10.72 -7.59 0.05
C LEU A 165 -10.42 -9.01 -0.41
N LYS A 166 -9.55 -9.18 -1.42
CA LYS A 166 -9.06 -10.50 -1.86
C LYS A 166 -8.36 -11.23 -0.70
N CYS A 167 -7.44 -10.58 0.01
CA CYS A 167 -6.71 -11.20 1.11
C CYS A 167 -7.64 -11.64 2.24
N VAL A 168 -8.56 -10.78 2.65
CA VAL A 168 -9.58 -11.05 3.66
C VAL A 168 -10.45 -12.22 3.24
N TYR A 169 -10.99 -12.19 2.03
CA TYR A 169 -11.86 -13.25 1.51
C TYR A 169 -11.15 -14.61 1.49
N LEU A 170 -9.89 -14.66 1.05
CA LEU A 170 -9.11 -15.89 1.05
C LEU A 170 -8.78 -16.36 2.46
N ALA A 171 -8.45 -15.45 3.39
CA ALA A 171 -8.24 -15.79 4.80
C ALA A 171 -9.49 -16.41 5.44
N LEU A 172 -10.66 -15.82 5.19
CA LEU A 172 -11.93 -16.39 5.63
C LEU A 172 -12.19 -17.76 4.99
N CYS A 173 -11.89 -17.93 3.69
CA CYS A 173 -12.02 -19.23 3.04
C CYS A 173 -11.11 -20.28 3.68
N ILE A 174 -9.88 -19.90 4.05
CA ILE A 174 -8.93 -20.77 4.75
C ILE A 174 -9.53 -21.24 6.08
N LYS A 175 -10.05 -20.30 6.88
CA LYS A 175 -10.66 -20.58 8.18
C LYS A 175 -11.93 -21.43 8.07
N PHE A 176 -12.89 -21.01 7.26
CA PHE A 176 -14.26 -21.54 7.27
C PHE A 176 -14.58 -22.49 6.11
N GLY A 177 -13.71 -22.61 5.11
CA GLY A 177 -14.04 -23.22 3.82
C GLY A 177 -14.60 -22.18 2.85
N VAL A 178 -14.88 -22.60 1.61
CA VAL A 178 -15.39 -21.68 0.58
C VAL A 178 -16.77 -21.15 1.00
N ILE A 179 -16.80 -19.86 1.37
CA ILE A 179 -17.97 -19.20 1.94
C ILE A 179 -19.07 -19.08 0.89
N GLN A 180 -20.32 -19.27 1.32
CA GLN A 180 -21.50 -19.18 0.47
C GLN A 180 -22.44 -18.08 0.97
N GLY A 181 -23.31 -17.60 0.07
CA GLY A 181 -24.34 -16.62 0.39
C GLY A 181 -24.11 -15.25 -0.25
N PRO A 182 -25.10 -14.34 -0.13
CA PRO A 182 -25.15 -13.11 -0.92
C PRO A 182 -23.91 -12.21 -0.79
N TRP A 183 -23.36 -12.11 0.43
CA TRP A 183 -22.14 -11.33 0.67
C TRP A 183 -20.93 -11.95 -0.07
N ALA A 184 -20.75 -13.27 0.02
CA ALA A 184 -19.65 -13.95 -0.65
C ALA A 184 -19.81 -13.91 -2.18
N ASP A 185 -21.03 -13.98 -2.69
CA ASP A 185 -21.33 -13.80 -4.10
C ASP A 185 -20.95 -12.40 -4.60
N GLN A 186 -21.27 -11.35 -3.82
CA GLN A 186 -20.89 -9.98 -4.15
C GLN A 186 -19.38 -9.78 -4.11
N VAL A 187 -18.70 -10.27 -3.08
CA VAL A 187 -17.23 -10.22 -2.99
C VAL A 187 -16.59 -10.91 -4.19
N ARG A 188 -17.06 -12.11 -4.56
CA ARG A 188 -16.57 -12.80 -5.76
C ARG A 188 -16.85 -11.99 -7.02
N ALA A 189 -18.04 -11.40 -7.17
CA ALA A 189 -18.37 -10.58 -8.33
C ALA A 189 -17.41 -9.39 -8.47
N ASP A 190 -17.11 -8.69 -7.38
CA ASP A 190 -16.18 -7.56 -7.35
C ASP A 190 -14.75 -8.00 -7.72
N LEU A 191 -14.29 -9.11 -7.15
CA LEU A 191 -12.99 -9.71 -7.46
C LEU A 191 -12.89 -10.15 -8.93
N LEU A 192 -13.95 -10.74 -9.47
CA LEU A 192 -14.01 -11.14 -10.88
C LEU A 192 -14.01 -9.92 -11.80
N ALA A 193 -14.76 -8.87 -11.47
CA ALA A 193 -14.76 -7.62 -12.23
C ALA A 193 -13.38 -6.96 -12.25
N ALA A 194 -12.67 -6.95 -11.11
CA ALA A 194 -11.30 -6.50 -11.06
C ALA A 194 -10.35 -7.40 -11.86
N ARG A 195 -10.50 -8.73 -11.77
CA ARG A 195 -9.73 -9.72 -12.54
C ARG A 195 -9.93 -9.55 -14.05
N ASP A 196 -11.14 -9.24 -14.49
CA ASP A 196 -11.51 -9.21 -15.91
C ASP A 196 -11.33 -7.83 -16.55
N ALA A 197 -10.98 -6.81 -15.76
CA ALA A 197 -10.65 -5.49 -16.27
C ALA A 197 -9.54 -5.56 -17.32
N ARG A 198 -9.71 -4.82 -18.43
CA ARG A 198 -8.74 -4.81 -19.54
C ARG A 198 -7.42 -4.16 -19.16
N ARG A 199 -7.49 -3.09 -18.35
CA ARG A 199 -6.34 -2.33 -17.85
C ARG A 199 -6.57 -1.99 -16.38
N ARG A 200 -5.48 -1.70 -15.66
CA ARG A 200 -5.52 -1.26 -14.25
C ARG A 200 -6.46 -0.07 -14.03
N VAL A 201 -6.51 0.88 -14.96
CA VAL A 201 -7.41 2.05 -14.87
C VAL A 201 -8.90 1.69 -15.00
N ASP A 202 -9.21 0.57 -15.66
CA ASP A 202 -10.57 0.09 -15.91
C ASP A 202 -11.12 -0.75 -14.75
N VAL A 203 -10.35 -0.97 -13.66
CA VAL A 203 -10.82 -1.68 -12.47
C VAL A 203 -11.96 -0.88 -11.82
N PRO A 204 -13.17 -1.47 -11.69
CA PRO A 204 -14.30 -0.80 -11.08
C PRO A 204 -14.11 -0.67 -9.56
N PRO A 205 -14.73 0.33 -8.92
CA PRO A 205 -14.79 0.38 -7.47
C PRO A 205 -15.63 -0.78 -6.90
N SER A 206 -15.34 -1.17 -5.66
CA SER A 206 -16.15 -2.10 -4.86
C SER A 206 -16.59 -1.38 -3.58
N GLU A 207 -17.90 -1.33 -3.33
CA GLU A 207 -18.45 -0.71 -2.13
C GLU A 207 -18.01 -1.44 -0.86
N ILE A 208 -17.94 -2.77 -0.90
CA ILE A 208 -17.46 -3.60 0.22
C ILE A 208 -15.99 -3.28 0.49
N ALA A 209 -15.15 -3.26 -0.56
CA ALA A 209 -13.72 -3.02 -0.40
C ALA A 209 -13.41 -1.63 0.18
N GLN A 210 -14.13 -0.59 -0.27
CA GLN A 210 -13.90 0.79 0.18
C GLN A 210 -14.31 1.02 1.63
N ARG A 211 -15.15 0.16 2.18
CA ARG A 211 -15.64 0.23 3.56
C ARG A 211 -14.92 -0.72 4.52
N LEU A 212 -13.81 -1.31 4.10
CA LEU A 212 -12.95 -2.08 4.99
C LEU A 212 -12.28 -1.13 5.99
N TYR A 213 -12.26 -1.54 7.25
CA TYR A 213 -11.46 -0.90 8.29
C TYR A 213 -10.04 -1.43 8.22
N VAL A 214 -9.05 -0.54 8.13
CA VAL A 214 -7.66 -0.92 7.87
C VAL A 214 -6.73 -0.20 8.83
N LEU A 215 -5.99 -0.96 9.64
CA LEU A 215 -4.91 -0.43 10.48
C LEU A 215 -3.57 -1.01 10.06
N ARG A 216 -2.56 -0.15 10.06
CA ARG A 216 -1.20 -0.53 9.75
C ARG A 216 -0.30 -0.29 10.96
N ALA A 217 0.31 -1.37 11.45
CA ALA A 217 1.32 -1.31 12.50
C ALA A 217 2.67 -0.91 11.91
N PHE A 218 3.25 0.13 12.50
CA PHE A 218 4.60 0.61 12.22
C PHE A 218 5.57 0.06 13.28
N GLY A 219 6.83 -0.10 12.92
CA GLY A 219 7.86 -0.64 13.82
C GLY A 219 8.83 -1.61 13.13
N PRO A 220 9.97 -1.90 13.77
CA PRO A 220 11.03 -2.73 13.18
C PRO A 220 10.59 -4.19 13.00
N GLU A 221 9.84 -4.72 13.96
CA GLU A 221 9.38 -6.11 13.96
C GLU A 221 7.88 -6.21 13.66
N PRO A 222 7.42 -7.24 12.94
CA PRO A 222 6.00 -7.53 12.84
C PRO A 222 5.46 -7.99 14.20
N ILE A 223 4.17 -7.74 14.45
CA ILE A 223 3.46 -8.16 15.68
C ILE A 223 3.50 -9.69 15.85
N THR A 224 3.51 -10.42 14.72
CA THR A 224 3.60 -11.87 14.67
C THR A 224 4.32 -12.31 13.39
N SER A 225 4.97 -13.47 13.44
CA SER A 225 5.65 -14.07 12.29
C SER A 225 4.71 -14.88 11.37
N SER A 226 3.46 -15.09 11.80
CA SER A 226 2.43 -15.75 11.02
C SER A 226 1.94 -14.86 9.87
N PRO A 227 1.80 -15.39 8.63
CA PRO A 227 1.40 -14.59 7.48
C PRO A 227 -0.06 -14.10 7.57
N VAL A 228 -0.93 -14.88 8.22
CA VAL A 228 -2.33 -14.54 8.45
C VAL A 228 -2.75 -15.01 9.84
N VAL A 229 -3.34 -14.09 10.61
CA VAL A 229 -3.91 -14.36 11.94
C VAL A 229 -5.30 -13.74 11.99
N THR A 230 -6.34 -14.46 12.44
CA THR A 230 -7.61 -13.80 12.76
C THR A 230 -7.46 -13.02 14.06
N SER A 231 -8.04 -11.83 14.11
CA SER A 231 -7.80 -10.88 15.18
C SER A 231 -9.01 -9.99 15.45
N ILE A 232 -9.03 -9.39 16.63
CA ILE A 232 -10.07 -8.45 17.05
C ILE A 232 -9.39 -7.16 17.49
N ILE A 233 -9.86 -6.02 16.99
CA ILE A 233 -9.51 -4.71 17.51
C ILE A 233 -10.59 -4.29 18.49
N HIS A 234 -10.20 -4.02 19.73
CA HIS A 234 -11.09 -3.49 20.76
C HIS A 234 -11.01 -1.97 20.74
N GLY A 235 -12.06 -1.32 20.23
CA GLY A 235 -12.19 0.13 20.15
C GLY A 235 -13.36 0.67 20.98
N PRO A 236 -13.48 2.00 21.11
CA PRO A 236 -14.56 2.65 21.86
C PRO A 236 -15.96 2.34 21.29
N ASP A 237 -16.07 2.08 19.99
CA ASP A 237 -17.32 1.76 19.30
C ASP A 237 -17.66 0.26 19.31
N GLY A 238 -16.83 -0.57 19.95
CA GLY A 238 -16.99 -2.01 20.05
C GLY A 238 -15.89 -2.81 19.34
N PRO A 239 -15.94 -4.14 19.44
CA PRO A 239 -14.95 -5.02 18.83
C PRO A 239 -15.14 -5.09 17.31
N ILE A 240 -14.04 -4.91 16.56
CA ILE A 240 -14.00 -5.09 15.11
C ILE A 240 -13.22 -6.37 14.82
N GLU A 241 -13.88 -7.35 14.22
CA GLU A 241 -13.27 -8.61 13.81
C GLU A 241 -12.62 -8.50 12.43
N GLY A 242 -11.47 -9.15 12.27
CA GLY A 242 -10.70 -9.09 11.03
C GLY A 242 -9.54 -10.06 10.97
N VAL A 243 -8.61 -9.73 10.08
CA VAL A 243 -7.38 -10.50 9.88
C VAL A 243 -6.17 -9.57 9.93
N LEU A 244 -5.14 -10.01 10.65
CA LEU A 244 -3.82 -9.43 10.64
C LEU A 244 -2.98 -10.13 9.56
N LEU A 245 -2.63 -9.37 8.53
CA LEU A 245 -1.84 -9.78 7.38
C LEU A 245 -0.37 -9.41 7.59
N ALA A 246 0.53 -10.38 7.35
CA ALA A 246 1.98 -10.26 7.50
C ALA A 246 2.43 -9.65 8.85
N GLY A 247 1.63 -9.85 9.90
CA GLY A 247 1.86 -9.31 11.23
C GLY A 247 1.86 -7.78 11.31
N ARG A 248 1.34 -7.07 10.30
CA ARG A 248 1.45 -5.61 10.19
C ARG A 248 0.19 -4.90 9.74
N LEU A 249 -0.72 -5.59 9.06
CA LEU A 249 -1.86 -4.96 8.44
C LEU A 249 -3.15 -5.63 8.92
N PHE A 250 -3.85 -4.98 9.84
CA PHE A 250 -5.19 -5.40 10.23
C PHE A 250 -6.19 -4.94 9.17
N VAL A 251 -7.09 -5.84 8.78
CA VAL A 251 -8.19 -5.54 7.87
C VAL A 251 -9.45 -6.17 8.44
N SER A 252 -10.53 -5.40 8.61
CA SER A 252 -11.81 -5.97 9.01
C SER A 252 -12.33 -6.96 7.98
N TRP A 253 -13.05 -7.97 8.43
CA TRP A 253 -13.64 -8.94 7.49
C TRP A 253 -15.02 -8.56 6.98
N SER A 254 -15.62 -7.53 7.58
CA SER A 254 -16.90 -6.95 7.19
C SER A 254 -16.74 -5.44 7.02
N PRO A 255 -17.51 -4.82 6.10
CA PRO A 255 -17.62 -3.36 6.01
C PRO A 255 -17.99 -2.75 7.35
N VAL A 256 -17.39 -1.62 7.67
CA VAL A 256 -17.78 -0.76 8.81
C VAL A 256 -18.61 0.43 8.31
N ASP A 257 -19.16 1.21 9.23
CA ASP A 257 -19.82 2.47 8.89
C ASP A 257 -18.82 3.49 8.33
N ASP A 258 -19.31 4.47 7.56
CA ASP A 258 -18.45 5.38 6.78
C ASP A 258 -17.45 6.17 7.64
N ASP A 259 -17.81 6.49 8.89
CA ASP A 259 -16.95 7.21 9.84
C ASP A 259 -15.76 6.36 10.33
N GLN A 260 -15.83 5.03 10.18
CA GLN A 260 -14.78 4.08 10.55
C GLN A 260 -14.07 3.50 9.32
N ALA A 261 -14.65 3.62 8.12
CA ALA A 261 -14.06 3.09 6.91
C ALA A 261 -12.68 3.71 6.68
N ALA A 262 -11.79 2.98 5.98
CA ALA A 262 -10.52 3.55 5.55
C ALA A 262 -10.76 4.78 4.66
N THR A 263 -10.78 5.96 5.26
CA THR A 263 -10.89 7.24 4.56
C THR A 263 -9.52 7.60 4.04
N PRO A 264 -9.36 7.75 2.72
CA PRO A 264 -8.10 8.21 2.19
C PRO A 264 -7.92 9.68 2.55
N ASP A 265 -6.79 10.01 3.18
CA ASP A 265 -6.50 11.39 3.59
C ASP A 265 -6.49 12.38 2.41
N GLU A 266 -6.32 11.94 1.16
CA GLU A 266 -6.48 12.75 -0.07
C GLU A 266 -6.04 11.91 -1.31
N ILE A 267 -6.97 11.46 -2.14
CA ILE A 267 -6.69 10.72 -3.39
C ILE A 267 -6.40 11.69 -4.55
N GLY A 268 -5.34 11.43 -5.32
CA GLY A 268 -5.22 11.95 -6.69
C GLY A 268 -3.86 12.53 -7.06
N ARG A 269 -3.79 13.02 -8.31
CA ARG A 269 -2.60 13.68 -8.86
C ARG A 269 -2.38 15.01 -8.16
N ARG A 270 -1.18 15.22 -7.59
CA ARG A 270 -0.81 16.44 -6.88
C ARG A 270 0.34 17.16 -7.56
N VAL A 271 0.35 18.49 -7.42
CA VAL A 271 1.47 19.34 -7.85
C VAL A 271 1.95 20.12 -6.63
N MET A 272 3.25 20.03 -6.35
CA MET A 272 3.92 20.71 -5.25
C MET A 272 5.12 21.49 -5.79
N ALA A 273 5.23 22.75 -5.39
CA ALA A 273 6.45 23.51 -5.57
C ALA A 273 7.42 23.13 -4.45
N MET A 274 8.61 22.71 -4.83
CA MET A 274 9.66 22.30 -3.90
C MET A 274 10.82 23.27 -4.00
N ARG A 275 11.28 23.75 -2.84
CA ARG A 275 12.59 24.36 -2.75
C ARG A 275 13.57 23.27 -2.33
N VAL A 276 14.42 22.91 -3.27
CA VAL A 276 15.44 21.87 -3.13
C VAL A 276 16.68 22.55 -2.54
N GLY A 277 17.13 22.08 -1.37
CA GLY A 277 18.37 22.55 -0.74
C GLY A 277 19.62 22.17 -1.54
N GLU A 278 20.82 22.47 -1.02
CA GLU A 278 22.07 22.11 -1.70
C GLU A 278 22.14 20.59 -1.98
N PRO A 279 22.47 20.17 -3.21
CA PRO A 279 22.49 18.77 -3.59
C PRO A 279 23.56 18.01 -2.81
N MET A 280 23.16 16.93 -2.15
CA MET A 280 24.05 16.06 -1.41
C MET A 280 24.34 14.80 -2.22
N SER A 281 25.60 14.63 -2.63
CA SER A 281 26.16 13.39 -3.20
C SER A 281 25.14 12.51 -3.95
N SER A 282 24.79 12.93 -5.16
CA SER A 282 24.12 12.18 -6.23
C SER A 282 22.79 11.43 -5.98
N VAL A 283 22.20 11.33 -4.78
CA VAL A 283 20.94 10.55 -4.61
C VAL A 283 19.93 11.09 -3.59
N VAL A 284 20.29 12.03 -2.70
CA VAL A 284 19.37 12.48 -1.64
C VAL A 284 19.33 13.99 -1.57
N THR A 285 18.14 14.57 -1.53
CA THR A 285 17.99 16.00 -1.27
C THR A 285 16.92 16.24 -0.22
N ALA A 286 17.24 17.06 0.77
CA ALA A 286 16.26 17.57 1.71
C ALA A 286 15.33 18.51 0.93
N VAL A 287 14.03 18.23 1.01
CA VAL A 287 13.00 19.04 0.37
C VAL A 287 12.18 19.72 1.46
N THR A 288 12.10 21.04 1.39
CA THR A 288 11.13 21.79 2.21
C THR A 288 9.93 22.14 1.31
N PRO A 289 8.71 21.64 1.60
CA PRO A 289 7.52 22.04 0.86
C PRO A 289 7.22 23.51 1.14
N GLU A 290 7.10 24.33 0.10
CA GLU A 290 6.52 25.68 0.23
C GLU A 290 5.03 25.61 -0.13
N PRO A 291 4.11 26.10 0.74
CA PRO A 291 2.71 26.19 0.38
C PRO A 291 2.57 27.13 -0.83
N ARG A 292 1.79 26.70 -1.83
CA ARG A 292 1.51 27.52 -3.01
C ARG A 292 0.89 28.84 -2.54
N ARG A 293 1.57 29.97 -2.77
CA ARG A 293 0.91 31.27 -2.69
C ARG A 293 -0.24 31.26 -3.69
N SER A 294 -1.46 31.49 -3.20
CA SER A 294 -2.62 31.71 -4.05
C SER A 294 -2.27 32.80 -5.05
N VAL A 295 -2.33 32.47 -6.34
CA VAL A 295 -2.29 33.48 -7.40
C VAL A 295 -3.63 34.21 -7.30
N GLY A 296 -3.58 35.47 -6.87
CA GLY A 296 -4.73 36.38 -6.90
C GLY A 296 -5.14 36.76 -8.31
#